data_AF-A0AAD6WXF7-F1
#
_entry.id   AF-A0AAD6WXF7-F1
#
_cell.length_a   1.000
_cell.length_b   1.000
_cell.length_c   1.000
_cell.angle_alpha   90.00
_cell.angle_beta   90.00
_cell.angle_gamma   90.00
#
_symmetry.space_group_name_H-M   'P 1'
#
loop_
_entity.id
_entity.type
_entity.pdbx_description
1 polymer ?
#
loop_
_entity_poly.entity_id
_entity_poly.type
_entity_poly.pdbx_seq_one_letter_code
_entity_poly.pdbx_strand_id
1 'polypeptide(L)'
;LPSEPKIFHGRESELFDILQLLRMKASRIAILGTGGMGKTSLARAVLHHAEVSAQYTQHRYFVACDSAASKVELAALIGAHLGLKPGKDLTQAVIRYFAAGPTSLLVLDNLETVWEPTELRGDIEELLSLLTDLKDLALIITMRGAERPAKVRWSHPFLPPLQPLNHHAAEQTFFDIAEDHHNQEDIDRLLSLTDNMPLAINLIAHLVDVEGCSSVLSRWEAESTSVISEGYDKKSNLDVSISLSLSSPRIKAVPHAQELLSLLSMLPDGLSDVELLQSKLPIENIWNCKTTLIRTALAYLDDKKQLKALVPIREYMRKTHPPGNKLVKPLLKHFHELLEWHKDFSGTETNSATVGQISSNLANIQSLLRNGLQKG
;
A
#
# COMPACT_ATOMS: atom_id res chain seq x y z
N LEU A 1 -0.81 8.21 24.30
CA LEU A 1 -1.20 7.82 22.92
C LEU A 1 -0.80 8.94 21.96
N PRO A 2 -0.46 8.65 20.70
CA PRO A 2 -0.38 9.67 19.66
C PRO A 2 -1.74 10.39 19.51
N SER A 3 -1.75 11.59 18.93
CA SER A 3 -3.00 12.35 18.72
C SER A 3 -4.00 11.58 17.85
N GLU A 4 -5.27 11.95 17.90
CA GLU A 4 -6.27 11.42 16.97
C GLU A 4 -6.03 12.00 15.55
N PRO A 5 -6.30 11.23 14.47
CA PRO A 5 -6.29 11.79 13.13
C PRO A 5 -7.34 12.91 13.00
N LYS A 6 -6.95 14.07 12.48
CA LYS A 6 -7.86 15.22 12.31
C LYS A 6 -8.72 15.11 11.05
N ILE A 7 -8.16 14.54 9.99
CA ILE A 7 -8.82 14.26 8.72
C ILE A 7 -8.89 12.74 8.59
N PHE A 8 -10.11 12.19 8.58
CA PHE A 8 -10.34 10.75 8.59
C PHE A 8 -11.69 10.42 7.95
N HIS A 9 -11.65 10.10 6.65
CA HIS A 9 -12.84 9.77 5.85
C HIS A 9 -12.68 8.42 5.15
N GLY A 10 -13.80 7.72 4.90
CA GLY A 10 -13.84 6.55 4.03
C GLY A 10 -13.20 5.30 4.61
N ARG A 11 -13.12 5.20 5.94
CA ARG A 11 -12.58 4.07 6.71
C ARG A 11 -13.56 3.52 7.74
N GLU A 12 -14.82 3.88 7.62
CA GLU A 12 -15.89 3.54 8.56
C GLU A 12 -16.12 2.02 8.57
N SER A 13 -16.06 1.36 7.41
CA SER A 13 -16.16 -0.10 7.29
C SER A 13 -15.03 -0.82 8.01
N GLU A 14 -13.78 -0.44 7.75
CA GLU A 14 -12.62 -1.09 8.34
C GLU A 14 -12.54 -0.81 9.85
N LEU A 15 -12.91 0.40 10.27
CA LEU A 15 -13.04 0.73 11.69
C LEU A 15 -14.10 -0.15 12.34
N PHE A 16 -15.29 -0.26 11.74
CA PHE A 16 -16.36 -1.12 12.24
C PHE A 16 -15.92 -2.58 12.37
N ASP A 17 -15.27 -3.14 11.35
CA ASP A 17 -14.76 -4.52 11.37
C ASP A 17 -13.74 -4.74 12.49
N ILE A 18 -12.81 -3.80 12.67
CA ILE A 18 -11.84 -3.86 13.76
C ILE A 18 -12.54 -3.81 15.12
N LEU A 19 -13.54 -2.95 15.29
CA LEU A 19 -14.32 -2.86 16.53
C LEU A 19 -15.07 -4.16 16.83
N GLN A 20 -15.68 -4.78 15.82
CA GLN A 20 -16.32 -6.09 16.00
C GLN A 20 -15.30 -7.16 16.44
N LEU A 21 -14.12 -7.16 15.84
CA LEU A 21 -13.06 -8.07 16.26
C LEU A 21 -12.62 -7.81 17.70
N LEU A 22 -12.45 -6.56 18.13
CA LEU A 22 -12.00 -6.20 19.47
C LEU A 22 -13.00 -6.51 20.60
N ARG A 23 -14.27 -6.79 20.27
CA ARG A 23 -15.25 -7.32 21.23
C ARG A 23 -14.92 -8.74 21.70
N MET A 24 -14.16 -9.50 20.89
CA MET A 24 -13.61 -10.79 21.31
C MET A 24 -12.39 -10.57 22.22
N LYS A 25 -12.22 -11.42 23.24
CA LYS A 25 -11.01 -11.39 24.07
C LYS A 25 -9.77 -11.80 23.26
N ALA A 26 -8.64 -11.15 23.55
CA ALA A 26 -7.33 -11.39 22.92
C ALA A 26 -7.33 -11.29 21.38
N SER A 27 -7.98 -10.28 20.79
CA SER A 27 -8.00 -10.15 19.33
C SER A 27 -6.63 -9.82 18.74
N ARG A 28 -6.31 -10.43 17.59
CA ARG A 28 -5.03 -10.32 16.88
C ARG A 28 -5.33 -9.83 15.47
N ILE A 29 -5.04 -8.57 15.18
CA ILE A 29 -5.48 -7.89 13.97
C ILE A 29 -4.26 -7.34 13.23
N ALA A 30 -4.21 -7.55 11.91
CA ALA A 30 -3.18 -6.97 11.06
C ALA A 30 -3.83 -5.99 10.08
N ILE A 31 -3.47 -4.71 10.20
CA ILE A 31 -3.84 -3.66 9.25
C ILE A 31 -2.73 -3.59 8.20
N LEU A 32 -3.06 -4.08 7.01
CA LEU A 32 -2.10 -4.28 5.91
C LEU A 32 -2.39 -3.31 4.78
N GLY A 33 -1.46 -3.17 3.83
CA GLY A 33 -1.62 -2.31 2.66
C GLY A 33 -0.34 -1.61 2.23
N THR A 34 -0.37 -0.95 1.08
CA THR A 34 0.79 -0.21 0.58
C THR A 34 1.10 1.02 1.43
N GLY A 35 2.30 1.58 1.25
CA GLY A 35 2.71 2.80 1.94
C GLY A 35 1.77 3.97 1.60
N GLY A 36 1.43 4.81 2.58
CA GLY A 36 0.54 5.97 2.36
C GLY A 36 -0.96 5.67 2.34
N MET A 37 -1.40 4.44 2.60
CA MET A 37 -2.83 4.06 2.63
C MET A 37 -3.60 4.44 3.91
N GLY A 38 -2.94 5.07 4.89
CA GLY A 38 -3.59 5.48 6.15
C GLY A 38 -3.70 4.39 7.22
N LYS A 39 -2.88 3.33 7.16
CA LYS A 39 -2.86 2.24 8.16
C LYS A 39 -2.66 2.76 9.60
N THR A 40 -1.65 3.61 9.79
CA THR A 40 -1.36 4.26 11.08
C THR A 40 -2.50 5.16 11.53
N SER A 41 -3.11 5.91 10.61
CA SER A 41 -4.29 6.74 10.92
C SER A 41 -5.47 5.89 11.39
N LEU A 42 -5.77 4.78 10.71
CA LEU A 42 -6.81 3.84 11.13
C LEU A 42 -6.51 3.24 12.51
N ALA A 43 -5.28 2.80 12.78
CA ALA A 43 -4.89 2.27 14.09
C ALA A 43 -5.06 3.31 15.20
N ARG A 44 -4.73 4.57 14.92
CA ARG A 44 -4.95 5.69 15.86
C ARG A 44 -6.43 5.97 16.08
N ALA A 45 -7.25 6.00 15.03
CA ALA A 45 -8.70 6.16 15.14
C ALA A 45 -9.33 5.05 16.01
N VAL A 46 -8.91 3.80 15.81
CA VAL A 46 -9.33 2.67 16.67
C VAL A 46 -8.97 2.92 18.13
N LEU A 47 -7.74 3.34 18.42
CA LEU A 47 -7.29 3.61 19.79
C LEU A 47 -8.09 4.72 20.47
N HIS A 48 -8.55 5.73 19.74
CA HIS A 48 -9.33 6.85 20.28
C HIS A 48 -10.84 6.58 20.31
N HIS A 49 -11.33 5.56 19.59
CA HIS A 49 -12.75 5.22 19.55
C HIS A 49 -13.36 4.99 20.94
N ALA A 50 -14.58 5.49 21.16
CA ALA A 50 -15.24 5.48 22.47
C ALA A 50 -15.39 4.06 23.06
N GLU A 51 -15.78 3.06 22.25
CA GLU A 51 -15.88 1.66 22.70
C GLU A 51 -14.53 1.10 23.18
N VAL A 52 -13.45 1.40 22.45
CA VAL A 52 -12.09 0.94 22.78
C VAL A 52 -11.58 1.67 24.03
N SER A 53 -11.88 2.96 24.15
CA SER A 53 -11.56 3.75 25.34
C SER A 53 -12.30 3.22 26.58
N ALA A 54 -13.56 2.81 26.44
CA ALA A 54 -14.32 2.23 27.55
C ALA A 54 -13.80 0.83 27.94
N GLN A 55 -13.46 -0.02 26.96
CA GLN A 55 -13.03 -1.39 27.19
C GLN A 55 -11.62 -1.48 27.78
N TYR A 56 -10.66 -0.71 27.25
CA TYR A 56 -9.24 -0.81 27.64
C TYR A 56 -8.78 0.35 28.53
N THR A 57 -9.61 1.38 28.73
CA THR A 57 -9.34 2.53 29.61
C THR A 57 -8.00 3.21 29.32
N GLN A 58 -7.05 3.17 30.25
CA GLN A 58 -5.70 3.72 30.10
C GLN A 58 -4.68 2.70 29.56
N HIS A 59 -5.07 1.43 29.42
CA HIS A 59 -4.19 0.32 29.01
C HIS A 59 -4.19 0.13 27.49
N ARG A 60 -4.03 1.25 26.79
CA ARG A 60 -3.93 1.35 25.35
C ARG A 60 -2.52 1.85 25.02
N TYR A 61 -1.78 1.05 24.28
CA TYR A 61 -0.38 1.31 23.97
C TYR A 61 -0.20 1.39 22.46
N PHE A 62 0.53 2.41 22.02
CA PHE A 62 0.92 2.59 20.63
C PHE A 62 2.44 2.68 20.58
N VAL A 63 3.05 1.77 19.86
CA VAL A 63 4.51 1.64 19.75
C VAL A 63 4.90 1.72 18.28
N ALA A 64 5.56 2.80 17.90
CA ALA A 64 6.09 2.99 16.54
C ALA A 64 7.43 2.24 16.39
N CYS A 65 7.47 1.18 15.59
CA CYS A 65 8.61 0.27 15.51
C CYS A 65 9.80 0.80 14.70
N ASP A 66 9.74 2.03 14.16
CA ASP A 66 10.70 2.59 13.20
C ASP A 66 12.14 2.63 13.73
N SER A 67 12.33 2.73 15.05
CA SER A 67 13.65 2.82 15.68
C SER A 67 14.23 1.48 16.15
N ALA A 68 13.49 0.38 16.03
CA ALA A 68 13.96 -0.93 16.46
C ALA A 68 14.67 -1.64 15.30
N ALA A 69 15.79 -2.30 15.60
CA ALA A 69 16.56 -3.11 14.64
C ALA A 69 16.72 -4.57 15.09
N SER A 70 16.12 -4.98 16.22
CA SER A 70 16.17 -6.36 16.72
C SER A 70 14.98 -6.70 17.63
N LYS A 71 14.79 -7.99 17.95
CA LYS A 71 13.80 -8.47 18.94
C LYS A 71 13.99 -7.81 20.31
N VAL A 72 15.24 -7.65 20.75
CA VAL A 72 15.56 -7.06 22.06
C VAL A 72 15.24 -5.56 22.07
N GLU A 73 15.54 -4.85 20.99
CA GLU A 73 15.22 -3.42 20.86
C GLU A 73 13.72 -3.18 20.75
N LEU A 74 12.99 -4.03 20.02
CA LEU A 74 11.53 -3.95 19.99
C LEU A 74 10.94 -4.18 21.39
N ALA A 75 11.42 -5.20 22.12
CA ALA A 75 11.01 -5.43 23.50
C ALA A 75 11.36 -4.25 24.43
N ALA A 76 12.53 -3.63 24.24
CA ALA A 76 12.93 -2.44 24.98
C ALA A 76 12.02 -1.24 24.67
N LEU A 77 11.65 -1.05 23.42
CA LEU A 77 10.76 0.00 22.98
C LEU A 77 9.35 -0.19 23.57
N ILE A 78 8.81 -1.41 23.54
CA ILE A 78 7.55 -1.73 24.21
C ILE A 78 7.69 -1.45 25.71
N GLY A 79 8.75 -1.97 26.35
CA GLY A 79 9.02 -1.77 27.78
C GLY A 79 9.07 -0.30 28.19
N ALA A 80 9.67 0.57 27.36
CA ALA A 80 9.69 2.01 27.60
C ALA A 80 8.29 2.63 27.62
N HIS A 81 7.40 2.22 26.71
CA HIS A 81 5.99 2.67 26.69
C HIS A 81 5.19 2.17 27.90
N LEU A 82 5.62 1.05 28.49
CA LEU A 82 5.04 0.48 29.72
C LEU A 82 5.67 1.05 31.01
N GLY A 83 6.68 1.92 30.91
CA GLY A 83 7.43 2.45 32.05
C GLY A 83 8.33 1.43 32.75
N LEU A 84 8.71 0.35 32.07
CA LEU A 84 9.62 -0.66 32.60
C LEU A 84 11.06 -0.14 32.64
N LYS A 85 11.78 -0.47 33.72
CA LYS A 85 13.20 -0.14 33.84
C LYS A 85 14.02 -1.01 32.88
N PRO A 86 15.10 -0.48 32.28
CA PRO A 86 16.06 -1.28 31.55
C PRO A 86 16.59 -2.43 32.40
N GLY A 87 16.75 -3.61 31.79
CA GLY A 87 17.18 -4.82 32.49
C GLY A 87 17.65 -5.90 31.54
N LYS A 88 18.23 -6.97 32.09
CA LYS A 88 18.84 -8.05 31.29
C LYS A 88 17.86 -8.83 30.41
N ASP A 89 16.58 -8.88 30.79
CA ASP A 89 15.55 -9.62 30.05
C ASP A 89 14.26 -8.79 29.93
N LEU A 90 14.33 -7.77 29.06
CA LEU A 90 13.21 -6.88 28.79
C LEU A 90 12.05 -7.61 28.11
N THR A 91 12.32 -8.62 27.29
CA THR A 91 11.29 -9.46 26.68
C THR A 91 10.42 -10.12 27.75
N GLN A 92 11.02 -10.84 28.70
CA GLN A 92 10.24 -11.46 29.77
C GLN A 92 9.60 -10.43 30.71
N ALA A 93 10.21 -9.27 30.90
CA ALA A 93 9.60 -8.19 31.69
C ALA A 93 8.30 -7.68 31.04
N VAL A 94 8.30 -7.50 29.71
CA VAL A 94 7.11 -7.11 28.94
C VAL A 94 6.03 -8.18 29.01
N ILE A 95 6.38 -9.45 28.81
CA ILE A 95 5.42 -10.56 28.91
C ILE A 95 4.80 -10.62 30.31
N ARG A 96 5.62 -10.53 31.37
CA ARG A 96 5.13 -10.51 32.76
C ARG A 96 4.23 -9.32 33.05
N TYR A 97 4.55 -8.14 32.52
CA TYR A 97 3.74 -6.95 32.70
C TYR A 97 2.31 -7.16 32.18
N PHE A 98 2.18 -7.65 30.93
CA PHE A 98 0.87 -7.90 30.35
C PHE A 98 0.16 -9.11 30.96
N ALA A 99 0.90 -10.14 31.39
CA ALA A 99 0.31 -11.33 32.02
C ALA A 99 -0.29 -11.07 33.40
N ALA A 100 0.34 -10.19 34.21
CA ALA A 100 -0.16 -9.82 35.53
C ALA A 100 -1.04 -8.56 35.51
N GLY A 101 -1.05 -7.86 34.37
CA GLY A 101 -1.73 -6.59 34.19
C GLY A 101 -3.22 -6.72 33.83
N PRO A 102 -3.90 -5.57 33.71
CA PRO A 102 -5.27 -5.51 33.24
C PRO A 102 -5.35 -5.77 31.73
N THR A 103 -6.58 -6.03 31.25
CA THR A 103 -6.85 -6.20 29.82
C THR A 103 -6.35 -4.99 29.03
N SER A 104 -5.48 -5.25 28.07
CA SER A 104 -4.68 -4.24 27.36
C SER A 104 -4.83 -4.36 25.86
N LEU A 105 -4.71 -3.23 25.16
CA LEU A 105 -4.58 -3.17 23.70
C LEU A 105 -3.20 -2.63 23.33
N LEU A 106 -2.42 -3.42 22.62
CA LEU A 106 -1.12 -3.05 22.10
C LEU A 106 -1.18 -2.88 20.58
N VAL A 107 -0.78 -1.71 20.09
CA VAL A 107 -0.56 -1.43 18.67
C VAL A 107 0.93 -1.38 18.39
N LEU A 108 1.40 -2.23 17.48
CA LEU A 108 2.75 -2.18 16.91
C LEU A 108 2.67 -1.59 15.51
N ASP A 109 3.04 -0.32 15.38
CA ASP A 109 2.99 0.40 14.11
C ASP A 109 4.30 0.23 13.32
N ASN A 110 4.21 0.15 12.00
CA ASN A 110 5.36 -0.06 11.09
C ASN A 110 6.23 -1.27 11.44
N LEU A 111 5.61 -2.39 11.83
CA LEU A 111 6.30 -3.59 12.30
C LEU A 111 7.21 -4.22 11.21
N GLU A 112 6.97 -3.92 9.93
CA GLU A 112 7.85 -4.33 8.84
C GLU A 112 9.29 -3.85 9.01
N THR A 113 9.52 -2.76 9.74
CA THR A 113 10.88 -2.24 9.97
C THR A 113 11.80 -3.30 10.57
N VAL A 114 11.29 -4.06 11.55
CA VAL A 114 12.03 -5.15 12.22
C VAL A 114 11.69 -6.53 11.66
N TRP A 115 10.50 -6.71 11.07
CA TRP A 115 10.07 -8.01 10.56
C TRP A 115 10.52 -8.27 9.11
N GLU A 116 10.71 -7.25 8.28
CA GLU A 116 11.06 -7.46 6.87
C GLU A 116 12.44 -8.15 6.68
N PRO A 117 13.51 -7.81 7.44
CA PRO A 117 14.81 -8.49 7.37
C PRO A 117 14.70 -10.00 7.66
N THR A 118 15.15 -10.82 6.72
CA THR A 118 14.95 -12.28 6.74
C THR A 118 15.54 -12.94 7.98
N GLU A 119 16.72 -12.48 8.41
CA GLU A 119 17.46 -12.95 9.58
C GLU A 119 16.76 -12.63 10.90
N LEU A 120 15.89 -11.62 10.94
CA LEU A 120 15.15 -11.22 12.14
C LEU A 120 13.74 -11.82 12.21
N ARG A 121 13.15 -12.23 11.07
CA ARG A 121 11.76 -12.71 10.99
C ARG A 121 11.39 -13.72 12.05
N GLY A 122 12.19 -14.78 12.18
CA GLY A 122 11.88 -15.89 13.09
C GLY A 122 11.84 -15.45 14.56
N ASP A 123 12.71 -14.51 14.92
CA ASP A 123 12.80 -13.90 16.25
C ASP A 123 11.62 -12.98 16.53
N ILE A 124 11.27 -12.10 15.58
CA ILE A 124 10.11 -11.21 15.74
C ILE A 124 8.82 -12.03 15.84
N GLU A 125 8.66 -13.07 15.02
CA GLU A 125 7.50 -13.98 15.10
C GLU A 125 7.43 -14.77 16.41
N GLU A 126 8.57 -15.11 17.01
CA GLU A 126 8.61 -15.71 18.35
C GLU A 126 8.11 -14.72 19.41
N LEU A 127 8.55 -13.45 19.36
CA LEU A 127 8.04 -12.42 20.26
C LEU A 127 6.53 -12.19 20.08
N LEU A 128 6.05 -12.14 18.83
CA LEU A 128 4.62 -12.03 18.56
C LEU A 128 3.87 -13.24 19.12
N SER A 129 4.39 -14.47 18.95
CA SER A 129 3.80 -15.67 19.54
C SER A 129 3.62 -15.52 21.05
N LEU A 130 4.69 -15.12 21.76
CA LEU A 130 4.65 -14.91 23.22
C LEU A 130 3.62 -13.85 23.65
N LEU A 131 3.54 -12.73 22.93
CA LEU A 131 2.55 -11.69 23.20
C LEU A 131 1.13 -12.22 22.95
N THR A 132 0.93 -12.99 21.88
CA THR A 132 -0.39 -13.48 21.50
C THR A 132 -0.88 -14.69 22.29
N ASP A 133 -0.05 -15.31 23.12
CA ASP A 133 -0.48 -16.33 24.10
C ASP A 133 -1.19 -15.72 25.31
N LEU A 134 -1.07 -14.41 25.51
CA LEU A 134 -1.69 -13.69 26.62
C LEU A 134 -3.20 -13.49 26.36
N LYS A 135 -4.04 -13.99 27.27
CA LYS A 135 -5.51 -13.98 27.13
C LYS A 135 -6.15 -12.60 27.29
N ASP A 136 -5.45 -11.69 27.94
CA ASP A 136 -5.92 -10.34 28.23
C ASP A 136 -5.18 -9.27 27.41
N LEU A 137 -4.43 -9.68 26.38
CA LEU A 137 -3.78 -8.76 25.44
C LEU A 137 -4.41 -8.85 24.06
N ALA A 138 -5.05 -7.76 23.63
CA ALA A 138 -5.36 -7.55 22.22
C ALA A 138 -4.15 -6.93 21.51
N LEU A 139 -3.88 -7.37 20.29
CA LEU A 139 -2.76 -6.93 19.46
C LEU A 139 -3.29 -6.43 18.12
N ILE A 140 -2.90 -5.21 17.76
CA ILE A 140 -3.01 -4.69 16.40
C ILE A 140 -1.59 -4.47 15.88
N ILE A 141 -1.33 -4.89 14.65
CA ILE A 141 -0.10 -4.52 13.94
C ILE A 141 -0.47 -3.70 12.71
N THR A 142 0.38 -2.75 12.33
CA THR A 142 0.34 -2.14 10.99
C THR A 142 1.58 -2.54 10.23
N MET A 143 1.40 -2.97 8.97
CA MET A 143 2.53 -3.36 8.12
C MET A 143 2.33 -3.04 6.64
N ARG A 144 3.43 -2.79 5.94
CA ARG A 144 3.47 -2.76 4.46
C ARG A 144 3.29 -4.14 3.85
N GLY A 145 2.58 -4.17 2.74
CA GLY A 145 2.30 -5.39 1.99
C GLY A 145 0.98 -6.04 2.38
N ALA A 146 0.79 -7.29 1.95
CA ALA A 146 -0.43 -8.09 2.14
C ALA A 146 -0.16 -9.39 2.93
N GLU A 147 1.05 -9.53 3.47
CA GLU A 147 1.48 -10.71 4.20
C GLU A 147 1.49 -10.46 5.70
N ARG A 148 0.96 -11.42 6.46
CA ARG A 148 0.96 -11.39 7.92
C ARG A 148 2.16 -12.17 8.47
N PRO A 149 2.77 -11.74 9.58
CA PRO A 149 3.73 -12.55 10.31
C PRO A 149 3.18 -13.94 10.63
N ALA A 150 4.04 -14.96 10.53
CA ALA A 150 3.69 -16.33 10.92
C ALA A 150 3.67 -16.49 12.45
N LYS A 151 3.39 -17.70 12.93
CA LYS A 151 3.29 -18.07 14.36
C LYS A 151 2.23 -17.31 15.17
N VAL A 152 1.40 -16.50 14.53
CA VAL A 152 0.26 -15.83 15.15
C VAL A 152 -1.05 -16.38 14.58
N ARG A 153 -1.96 -16.77 15.47
CA ARG A 153 -3.34 -17.11 15.09
C ARG A 153 -4.17 -15.83 14.94
N TRP A 154 -4.08 -15.20 13.78
CA TRP A 154 -4.82 -13.96 13.47
C TRP A 154 -6.34 -14.13 13.60
N SER A 155 -7.02 -13.11 14.11
CA SER A 155 -8.48 -13.11 14.30
C SER A 155 -9.21 -13.10 12.96
N HIS A 156 -10.35 -13.79 12.91
CA HIS A 156 -11.21 -13.87 11.72
C HIS A 156 -12.51 -13.07 11.90
N PRO A 157 -13.09 -12.51 10.82
CA PRO A 157 -12.56 -12.51 9.45
C PRO A 157 -11.27 -11.66 9.34
N PHE A 158 -10.43 -12.00 8.35
CA PHE A 158 -9.22 -11.23 8.10
C PHE A 158 -9.58 -9.88 7.47
N LEU A 159 -9.02 -8.80 8.02
CA LEU A 159 -9.09 -7.50 7.37
C LEU A 159 -8.28 -7.54 6.05
N PRO A 160 -8.89 -7.26 4.89
CA PRO A 160 -8.12 -7.17 3.64
C PRO A 160 -7.10 -6.03 3.72
N PRO A 161 -6.02 -6.06 2.91
CA PRO A 161 -5.13 -4.90 2.79
C PRO A 161 -5.95 -3.66 2.40
N LEU A 162 -5.68 -2.53 3.05
CA LEU A 162 -6.39 -1.28 2.81
C LEU A 162 -6.29 -0.89 1.34
N GLN A 163 -7.46 -0.62 0.75
CA GLN A 163 -7.61 -0.13 -0.61
C GLN A 163 -7.54 1.42 -0.62
N PRO A 164 -7.35 2.03 -1.80
CA PRO A 164 -7.57 3.47 -1.95
C PRO A 164 -8.93 3.93 -1.41
N LEU A 165 -9.06 5.22 -1.13
CA LEU A 165 -10.34 5.78 -0.72
C LEU A 165 -11.35 5.67 -1.86
N ASN A 166 -12.63 5.54 -1.51
CA ASN A 166 -13.67 5.80 -2.49
C ASN A 166 -13.62 7.28 -2.89
N HIS A 167 -14.21 7.59 -4.05
CA HIS A 167 -14.13 8.94 -4.62
C HIS A 167 -14.67 10.02 -3.68
N HIS A 168 -15.84 9.81 -3.08
CA HIS A 168 -16.43 10.77 -2.13
C HIS A 168 -15.53 11.05 -0.92
N ALA A 169 -14.93 10.03 -0.31
CA ALA A 169 -14.00 10.20 0.80
C ALA A 169 -12.68 10.87 0.37
N ALA A 170 -12.25 10.64 -0.87
CA ALA A 170 -11.09 11.31 -1.45
C ALA A 170 -11.36 12.82 -1.63
N GLU A 171 -12.53 13.19 -2.13
CA GLU A 171 -13.00 14.57 -2.23
C GLU A 171 -13.09 15.23 -0.85
N GLN A 172 -13.73 14.59 0.13
CA GLN A 172 -13.81 15.13 1.49
C GLN A 172 -12.42 15.36 2.10
N THR A 173 -11.51 14.41 1.88
CA THR A 173 -10.11 14.55 2.34
C THR A 173 -9.41 15.71 1.65
N PHE A 174 -9.68 15.93 0.36
CA PHE A 174 -9.14 17.04 -0.41
C PHE A 174 -9.68 18.39 0.10
N PHE A 175 -10.99 18.51 0.30
CA PHE A 175 -11.66 19.74 0.74
C PHE A 175 -11.36 20.13 2.19
N ASP A 176 -11.01 19.18 3.05
CA ASP A 176 -10.50 19.47 4.40
C ASP A 176 -9.11 20.12 4.38
N ILE A 177 -8.41 20.11 3.23
CA ILE A 177 -7.05 20.64 3.06
C ILE A 177 -7.01 21.85 2.14
N ALA A 178 -7.68 21.80 0.98
CA ALA A 178 -7.73 22.87 -0.02
C ALA A 178 -9.16 23.40 -0.13
N GLU A 179 -9.33 24.72 -0.06
CA GLU A 179 -10.66 25.35 -0.07
C GLU A 179 -11.50 25.06 -1.34
N ASP A 180 -12.83 25.03 -1.17
CA ASP A 180 -13.86 24.63 -2.15
C ASP A 180 -14.14 25.69 -3.26
N HIS A 181 -13.09 26.31 -3.79
CA HIS A 181 -13.21 27.34 -4.84
C HIS A 181 -12.73 26.87 -6.21
N HIS A 182 -12.58 25.55 -6.38
CA HIS A 182 -12.01 24.96 -7.57
C HIS A 182 -13.07 24.28 -8.45
N ASN A 183 -12.79 24.19 -9.75
CA ASN A 183 -13.64 23.48 -10.70
C ASN A 183 -13.65 21.99 -10.36
N GLN A 184 -14.84 21.39 -10.19
CA GLN A 184 -15.01 19.97 -9.87
C GLN A 184 -14.30 19.06 -10.88
N GLU A 185 -14.34 19.41 -12.18
CA GLU A 185 -13.67 18.62 -13.23
C GLU A 185 -12.15 18.55 -13.02
N ASP A 186 -11.54 19.65 -12.56
CA ASP A 186 -10.11 19.71 -12.27
C ASP A 186 -9.78 18.88 -11.02
N ILE A 187 -10.66 18.89 -10.01
CA ILE A 187 -10.52 18.07 -8.80
C ILE A 187 -10.61 16.58 -9.15
N ASP A 188 -11.62 16.17 -9.90
CA ASP A 188 -11.79 14.79 -10.35
C ASP A 188 -10.56 14.31 -11.12
N ARG A 189 -10.02 15.18 -11.98
CA ARG A 189 -8.78 14.93 -12.70
C ARG A 189 -7.61 14.75 -11.74
N LEU A 190 -7.40 15.64 -10.78
CA LEU A 190 -6.32 15.52 -9.78
C LEU A 190 -6.46 14.26 -8.93
N LEU A 191 -7.66 13.94 -8.44
CA LEU A 191 -7.92 12.73 -7.65
C LEU A 191 -7.62 11.47 -8.46
N SER A 192 -7.97 11.45 -9.76
CA SER A 192 -7.62 10.34 -10.65
C SER A 192 -6.11 10.13 -10.79
N LEU A 193 -5.30 11.21 -10.71
CA LEU A 193 -3.84 11.13 -10.76
C LEU A 193 -3.22 10.59 -9.46
N THR A 194 -3.98 10.61 -8.37
CA THR A 194 -3.57 10.04 -7.08
C THR A 194 -4.01 8.59 -6.89
N ASP A 195 -4.84 8.05 -7.80
CA ASP A 195 -5.58 6.80 -7.61
C ASP A 195 -6.31 6.76 -6.24
N ASN A 196 -6.80 7.91 -5.77
CA ASN A 196 -7.39 8.10 -4.44
C ASN A 196 -6.53 7.60 -3.26
N MET A 197 -5.20 7.56 -3.41
CA MET A 197 -4.30 7.19 -2.31
C MET A 197 -4.25 8.34 -1.28
N PRO A 198 -4.57 8.10 0.02
CA PRO A 198 -4.64 9.14 1.04
C PRO A 198 -3.43 10.07 1.12
N LEU A 199 -2.21 9.51 1.11
CA LEU A 199 -0.99 10.31 1.17
C LEU A 199 -0.81 11.17 -0.10
N ALA A 200 -1.15 10.65 -1.27
CA ALA A 200 -1.05 11.40 -2.51
C ALA A 200 -2.11 12.52 -2.60
N ILE A 201 -3.34 12.25 -2.13
CA ILE A 201 -4.39 13.28 -1.98
C ILE A 201 -3.91 14.39 -1.05
N ASN A 202 -3.38 14.03 0.13
CA ASN A 202 -2.91 15.02 1.09
C ASN A 202 -1.81 15.92 0.50
N LEU A 203 -0.84 15.33 -0.22
CA LEU A 203 0.24 16.08 -0.86
C LEU A 203 -0.28 17.00 -1.98
N ILE A 204 -1.17 16.49 -2.84
CA ILE A 204 -1.69 17.30 -3.96
C ILE A 204 -2.63 18.40 -3.49
N ALA A 205 -3.44 18.14 -2.46
CA ALA A 205 -4.33 19.14 -1.88
C ALA A 205 -3.53 20.30 -1.27
N HIS A 206 -2.45 20.04 -0.53
CA HIS A 206 -1.58 21.10 -0.03
C HIS A 206 -0.89 21.91 -1.14
N LEU A 207 -0.56 21.28 -2.29
CA LEU A 207 -0.03 22.01 -3.43
C LEU A 207 -1.10 22.89 -4.08
N VAL A 208 -2.33 22.39 -4.18
CA VAL A 208 -3.47 23.16 -4.70
C VAL A 208 -3.80 24.34 -3.80
N ASP A 209 -3.78 24.17 -2.48
CA ASP A 209 -4.01 25.25 -1.52
C ASP A 209 -3.03 26.42 -1.71
N VAL A 210 -1.82 26.13 -2.20
CA VAL A 210 -0.77 27.14 -2.45
C VAL A 210 -0.78 27.68 -3.89
N GLU A 211 -0.93 26.81 -4.90
CA GLU A 211 -0.69 27.14 -6.32
C GLU A 211 -1.98 27.19 -7.16
N GLY A 212 -3.08 26.63 -6.67
CA GLY A 212 -4.35 26.47 -7.37
C GLY A 212 -4.39 25.27 -8.33
N CYS A 213 -5.59 24.71 -8.55
CA CYS A 213 -5.81 23.49 -9.35
C CYS A 213 -5.19 23.54 -10.75
N SER A 214 -5.42 24.61 -11.51
CA SER A 214 -4.96 24.69 -12.90
C SER A 214 -3.42 24.72 -13.00
N SER A 215 -2.73 25.35 -12.04
CA SER A 215 -1.26 25.34 -11.97
C SER A 215 -0.74 23.94 -11.69
N VAL A 216 -1.29 23.27 -10.67
CA VAL A 216 -0.89 21.90 -10.29
C VAL A 216 -1.14 20.91 -11.43
N LEU A 217 -2.28 21.01 -12.12
CA LEU A 217 -2.57 20.18 -13.30
C LEU A 217 -1.58 20.43 -14.44
N SER A 218 -1.27 21.69 -14.75
CA SER A 218 -0.31 22.04 -15.82
C SER A 218 1.09 21.52 -15.50
N ARG A 219 1.51 21.63 -14.23
CA ARG A 219 2.79 21.08 -13.77
C ARG A 219 2.80 19.56 -13.83
N TRP A 220 1.70 18.90 -13.46
CA TRP A 220 1.62 17.44 -13.52
C TRP A 220 1.81 16.94 -14.95
N GLU A 221 1.24 17.62 -15.94
CA GLU A 221 1.43 17.28 -17.36
C GLU A 221 2.90 17.39 -17.80
N ALA A 222 3.67 18.31 -17.21
CA ALA A 222 5.09 18.52 -17.51
C ALA A 222 6.04 17.62 -16.70
N GLU A 223 5.70 17.32 -15.44
CA GLU A 223 6.62 16.81 -14.42
C GLU A 223 6.18 15.49 -13.76
N SER A 224 4.98 14.96 -14.07
CA SER A 224 4.37 13.75 -13.48
C SER A 224 4.39 13.78 -11.94
N THR A 225 4.79 12.68 -11.26
CA THR A 225 4.91 12.62 -9.80
C THR A 225 5.95 13.53 -9.18
N SER A 226 6.79 14.21 -9.97
CA SER A 226 7.72 15.20 -9.40
C SER A 226 6.96 16.33 -8.70
N VAL A 227 5.74 16.63 -9.16
CA VAL A 227 4.85 17.61 -8.51
C VAL A 227 4.50 17.17 -7.08
N ILE A 228 4.03 15.93 -6.92
CA ILE A 228 3.73 15.35 -5.59
C ILE A 228 5.01 15.19 -4.75
N SER A 229 6.18 15.07 -5.39
CA SER A 229 7.43 14.83 -4.68
C SER A 229 8.22 16.05 -4.22
N GLU A 230 7.80 17.25 -4.61
CA GLU A 230 8.43 18.54 -4.30
C GLU A 230 7.81 19.32 -3.12
N GLY A 231 6.75 18.81 -2.50
CA GLY A 231 6.13 19.46 -1.33
C GLY A 231 7.10 19.59 -0.14
N TYR A 232 7.37 20.84 0.27
CA TYR A 232 8.03 21.42 1.47
C TYR A 232 9.12 20.69 2.29
N ASP A 233 9.48 19.43 2.02
CA ASP A 233 10.60 18.77 2.67
C ASP A 233 11.32 17.79 1.73
N LYS A 234 12.66 17.83 1.76
CA LYS A 234 13.55 17.20 0.77
C LYS A 234 13.32 15.69 0.67
N LYS A 235 12.72 15.27 -0.45
CA LYS A 235 12.22 13.92 -0.81
C LYS A 235 10.89 13.62 -0.13
N SER A 236 9.78 13.83 -0.86
CA SER A 236 8.45 13.52 -0.34
C SER A 236 8.37 12.16 0.36
N ASN A 237 7.57 12.11 1.42
CA ASN A 237 7.25 10.88 2.13
C ASN A 237 6.73 9.77 1.19
N LEU A 238 6.18 10.13 0.02
CA LEU A 238 5.69 9.18 -0.97
C LEU A 238 6.81 8.48 -1.74
N ASP A 239 7.75 9.22 -2.35
CA ASP A 239 8.88 8.64 -3.08
C ASP A 239 9.76 7.79 -2.14
N VAL A 240 10.01 8.29 -0.93
CA VAL A 240 10.74 7.55 0.11
C VAL A 240 9.98 6.26 0.48
N SER A 241 8.67 6.35 0.66
CA SER A 241 7.81 5.20 0.96
C SER A 241 7.85 4.14 -0.14
N ILE A 242 7.78 4.52 -1.42
CA ILE A 242 7.86 3.59 -2.55
C ILE A 242 9.26 2.97 -2.63
N SER A 243 10.31 3.79 -2.46
CA SER A 243 11.71 3.35 -2.46
C SER A 243 12.01 2.31 -1.37
N LEU A 244 11.47 2.51 -0.16
CA LEU A 244 11.58 1.55 0.95
C LEU A 244 10.92 0.20 0.60
N SER A 245 9.73 0.23 0.00
CA SER A 245 9.03 -0.98 -0.45
C SER A 245 9.79 -1.71 -1.57
N LEU A 246 10.42 -0.98 -2.51
CA LEU A 246 11.26 -1.57 -3.56
C LEU A 246 12.57 -2.17 -3.02
N SER A 247 13.11 -1.54 -1.98
CA SER A 247 14.38 -1.97 -1.36
C SER A 247 14.22 -3.13 -0.39
N SER A 248 12.99 -3.63 -0.21
CA SER A 248 12.68 -4.68 0.75
C SER A 248 13.37 -6.00 0.38
N PRO A 249 13.85 -6.77 1.38
CA PRO A 249 14.37 -8.12 1.20
C PRO A 249 13.49 -9.03 0.34
N ARG A 250 12.15 -8.92 0.42
CA ARG A 250 11.23 -9.72 -0.41
C ARG A 250 11.35 -9.41 -1.90
N ILE A 251 11.44 -8.13 -2.27
CA ILE A 251 11.66 -7.74 -3.67
C ILE A 251 13.05 -8.16 -4.13
N LYS A 252 14.09 -7.89 -3.32
CA LYS A 252 15.47 -8.23 -3.65
C LYS A 252 15.70 -9.74 -3.81
N ALA A 253 14.95 -10.56 -3.10
CA ALA A 253 15.03 -12.02 -3.18
C ALA A 253 14.42 -12.61 -4.46
N VAL A 254 13.62 -11.84 -5.21
CA VAL A 254 12.98 -12.30 -6.45
C VAL A 254 13.53 -11.50 -7.63
N PRO A 255 14.53 -12.05 -8.35
CA PRO A 255 15.02 -11.47 -9.58
C PRO A 255 13.87 -11.16 -10.55
N HIS A 256 13.97 -10.07 -11.30
CA HIS A 256 12.96 -9.61 -12.27
C HIS A 256 11.62 -9.10 -11.70
N ALA A 257 11.35 -9.16 -10.38
CA ALA A 257 10.14 -8.57 -9.81
C ALA A 257 10.07 -7.06 -10.08
N GLN A 258 11.20 -6.35 -9.95
CA GLN A 258 11.31 -4.93 -10.31
C GLN A 258 11.09 -4.70 -11.81
N GLU A 259 11.57 -5.59 -12.68
CA GLU A 259 11.40 -5.48 -14.13
C GLU A 259 9.93 -5.62 -14.55
N LEU A 260 9.20 -6.55 -13.93
CA LEU A 260 7.75 -6.68 -14.12
C LEU A 260 7.03 -5.40 -13.66
N LEU A 261 7.42 -4.83 -12.52
CA LEU A 261 6.84 -3.57 -12.04
C LEU A 261 7.19 -2.39 -12.96
N SER A 262 8.41 -2.34 -13.49
CA SER A 262 8.82 -1.37 -14.52
C SER A 262 7.95 -1.49 -15.77
N LEU A 263 7.57 -2.69 -16.20
CA LEU A 263 6.62 -2.87 -17.29
C LEU A 263 5.22 -2.36 -16.93
N LEU A 264 4.68 -2.76 -15.78
CA LEU A 264 3.36 -2.31 -15.29
C LEU A 264 3.27 -0.78 -15.16
N SER A 265 4.41 -0.11 -14.93
CA SER A 265 4.48 1.35 -14.91
C SER A 265 3.91 1.98 -16.19
N MET A 266 4.09 1.33 -17.35
CA MET A 266 3.62 1.79 -18.66
C MET A 266 2.19 1.37 -18.99
N LEU A 267 1.52 0.59 -18.14
CA LEU A 267 0.28 -0.11 -18.48
C LEU A 267 -0.87 0.31 -17.56
N PRO A 268 -1.66 1.36 -17.92
CA PRO A 268 -2.75 1.85 -17.10
C PRO A 268 -3.86 0.83 -16.84
N ASP A 269 -4.11 -0.08 -17.78
CA ASP A 269 -5.13 -1.12 -17.63
C ASP A 269 -4.58 -2.35 -16.89
N GLY A 270 -3.26 -2.45 -16.72
CA GLY A 270 -2.59 -3.60 -16.11
C GLY A 270 -2.37 -4.75 -17.08
N LEU A 271 -2.15 -5.95 -16.54
CA LEU A 271 -2.02 -7.18 -17.32
C LEU A 271 -2.79 -8.32 -16.67
N SER A 272 -3.53 -9.06 -17.48
CA SER A 272 -4.18 -10.30 -17.10
C SER A 272 -3.20 -11.47 -17.10
N ASP A 273 -3.62 -12.58 -16.50
CA ASP A 273 -2.84 -13.82 -16.52
C ASP A 273 -2.66 -14.39 -17.92
N VAL A 274 -3.64 -14.15 -18.79
CA VAL A 274 -3.57 -14.53 -20.20
C VAL A 274 -2.50 -13.72 -20.92
N GLU A 275 -2.46 -12.41 -20.72
CA GLU A 275 -1.46 -11.53 -21.34
C GLU A 275 -0.05 -11.79 -20.81
N LEU A 276 0.10 -12.02 -19.50
CA LEU A 276 1.39 -12.39 -18.90
C LEU A 276 1.96 -13.67 -19.55
N LEU A 277 1.12 -14.62 -19.93
CA LEU A 277 1.52 -15.84 -20.63
C LEU A 277 1.78 -15.61 -22.13
N GLN A 278 0.88 -14.89 -22.81
CA GLN A 278 0.91 -14.76 -24.27
C GLN A 278 1.95 -13.74 -24.78
N SER A 279 2.29 -12.73 -23.97
CA SER A 279 3.23 -11.67 -24.35
C SER A 279 4.69 -12.13 -24.43
N LYS A 280 5.01 -13.38 -24.05
CA LYS A 280 6.36 -13.99 -24.13
C LYS A 280 7.45 -13.07 -23.56
N LEU A 281 7.16 -12.46 -22.41
CA LEU A 281 8.10 -11.55 -21.74
C LEU A 281 9.37 -12.30 -21.35
N PRO A 282 10.56 -11.69 -21.48
CA PRO A 282 11.82 -12.29 -21.05
C PRO A 282 12.01 -12.12 -19.54
N ILE A 283 10.99 -12.50 -18.77
CA ILE A 283 10.96 -12.47 -17.30
C ILE A 283 10.85 -13.90 -16.82
N GLU A 284 11.93 -14.42 -16.24
CA GLU A 284 11.93 -15.73 -15.62
C GLU A 284 11.05 -15.72 -14.36
N ASN A 285 10.38 -16.84 -14.07
CA ASN A 285 9.53 -17.00 -12.88
C ASN A 285 8.49 -15.88 -12.71
N ILE A 286 7.82 -15.47 -13.81
CA ILE A 286 6.86 -14.37 -13.83
C ILE A 286 5.75 -14.48 -12.76
N TRP A 287 5.31 -15.70 -12.42
CA TRP A 287 4.32 -15.93 -11.37
C TRP A 287 4.85 -15.63 -9.97
N ASN A 288 6.13 -15.92 -9.71
CA ASN A 288 6.78 -15.55 -8.46
C ASN A 288 6.96 -14.03 -8.38
N CYS A 289 7.31 -13.38 -9.50
CA CYS A 289 7.36 -11.92 -9.61
C CYS A 289 5.99 -11.29 -9.30
N LYS A 290 4.92 -11.74 -9.98
CA LYS A 290 3.54 -11.30 -9.74
C LYS A 290 3.15 -11.47 -8.26
N THR A 291 3.35 -12.66 -7.70
CA THR A 291 3.00 -12.96 -6.31
C THR A 291 3.75 -12.07 -5.34
N THR A 292 5.03 -11.81 -5.61
CA THR A 292 5.89 -10.97 -4.78
C THR A 292 5.47 -9.50 -4.82
N LEU A 293 5.11 -8.98 -5.99
CA LEU A 293 4.57 -7.61 -6.13
C LEU A 293 3.24 -7.44 -5.39
N ILE A 294 2.36 -8.46 -5.42
CA ILE A 294 1.10 -8.45 -4.66
C ILE A 294 1.37 -8.52 -3.15
N ARG A 295 2.24 -9.43 -2.69
CA ARG A 295 2.58 -9.59 -1.26
C ARG A 295 3.24 -8.35 -0.65
N THR A 296 3.94 -7.56 -1.46
CA THR A 296 4.56 -6.30 -1.04
C THR A 296 3.65 -5.08 -1.26
N ALA A 297 2.45 -5.29 -1.83
CA ALA A 297 1.49 -4.24 -2.18
C ALA A 297 2.06 -3.15 -3.11
N LEU A 298 3.05 -3.51 -3.93
CA LEU A 298 3.52 -2.68 -5.04
C LEU A 298 2.65 -2.85 -6.29
N ALA A 299 1.94 -3.97 -6.37
CA ALA A 299 0.87 -4.21 -7.33
C ALA A 299 -0.36 -4.82 -6.63
N TYR A 300 -1.51 -4.74 -7.28
CA TYR A 300 -2.76 -5.33 -6.83
C TYR A 300 -3.51 -5.96 -8.00
N LEU A 301 -4.52 -6.77 -7.69
CA LEU A 301 -5.47 -7.28 -8.67
C LEU A 301 -6.76 -6.47 -8.54
N ASP A 302 -7.21 -5.88 -9.64
CA ASP A 302 -8.53 -5.23 -9.67
C ASP A 302 -9.67 -6.28 -9.74
N ASP A 303 -10.91 -5.79 -9.83
CA ASP A 303 -12.10 -6.65 -9.92
C ASP A 303 -12.10 -7.54 -11.16
N LYS A 304 -11.42 -7.09 -12.23
CA LYS A 304 -11.24 -7.83 -13.49
C LYS A 304 -10.01 -8.76 -13.46
N LYS A 305 -9.35 -8.89 -12.31
CA LYS A 305 -8.12 -9.68 -12.11
C LYS A 305 -6.94 -9.21 -12.97
N GLN A 306 -6.93 -7.93 -13.31
CA GLN A 306 -5.78 -7.27 -13.95
C GLN A 306 -4.74 -6.94 -12.88
N LEU A 307 -3.50 -7.34 -13.11
CA LEU A 307 -2.36 -6.94 -12.30
C LEU A 307 -2.03 -5.48 -12.59
N LYS A 308 -2.27 -4.61 -11.63
CA LYS A 308 -2.10 -3.15 -11.75
C LYS A 308 -1.16 -2.62 -10.68
N ALA A 309 -0.52 -1.49 -10.97
CA ALA A 309 0.17 -0.67 -9.98
C ALA A 309 -0.55 0.68 -9.88
N LEU A 310 -0.55 1.28 -8.69
CA LEU A 310 -1.17 2.58 -8.48
C LEU A 310 -0.43 3.67 -9.26
N VAL A 311 -1.13 4.70 -9.74
CA VAL A 311 -0.55 5.81 -10.52
C VAL A 311 0.71 6.38 -9.85
N PRO A 312 0.75 6.71 -8.55
CA PRO A 312 1.98 7.19 -7.93
C PRO A 312 3.17 6.20 -8.02
N ILE A 313 2.92 4.90 -7.89
CA ILE A 313 3.95 3.86 -8.03
C ILE A 313 4.41 3.77 -9.49
N ARG A 314 3.46 3.84 -10.44
CA ARG A 314 3.75 3.80 -11.88
C ARG A 314 4.63 4.98 -12.30
N GLU A 315 4.27 6.19 -11.92
CA GLU A 315 5.05 7.38 -12.26
C GLU A 315 6.45 7.35 -11.60
N TYR A 316 6.55 6.96 -10.32
CA TYR A 316 7.84 6.76 -9.66
C TYR A 316 8.72 5.79 -10.45
N MET A 317 8.16 4.64 -10.83
CA MET A 317 8.88 3.61 -11.58
C MET A 317 9.29 4.08 -12.98
N ARG A 318 8.45 4.84 -13.69
CA ARG A 318 8.85 5.42 -15.00
C ARG A 318 10.02 6.37 -14.87
N LYS A 319 10.06 7.16 -13.79
CA LYS A 319 11.12 8.13 -13.53
C LYS A 319 12.44 7.47 -13.13
N THR A 320 12.41 6.51 -12.21
CA THR A 320 13.65 5.96 -11.60
C THR A 320 14.08 4.62 -12.19
N HIS A 321 13.15 3.83 -12.71
CA HIS A 321 13.38 2.47 -13.22
C HIS A 321 12.61 2.21 -14.53
N PRO A 322 12.79 3.03 -15.58
CA PRO A 322 12.05 2.85 -16.84
C PRO A 322 12.34 1.47 -17.44
N PRO A 323 11.33 0.79 -18.02
CA PRO A 323 11.55 -0.53 -18.59
C PRO A 323 12.43 -0.47 -19.84
N GLY A 324 13.39 -1.40 -19.92
CA GLY A 324 14.26 -1.52 -21.09
C GLY A 324 13.51 -2.01 -22.33
N ASN A 325 14.00 -1.65 -23.52
CA ASN A 325 13.36 -2.04 -24.79
C ASN A 325 13.21 -3.56 -24.96
N LYS A 326 14.06 -4.37 -24.33
CA LYS A 326 13.94 -5.85 -24.35
C LYS A 326 12.65 -6.34 -23.69
N LEU A 327 12.18 -5.64 -22.65
CA LEU A 327 10.95 -5.95 -21.94
C LEU A 327 9.72 -5.42 -22.70
N VAL A 328 9.83 -4.23 -23.29
CA VAL A 328 8.69 -3.56 -23.95
C VAL A 328 8.37 -4.15 -25.33
N LYS A 329 9.38 -4.55 -26.11
CA LYS A 329 9.18 -5.04 -27.50
C LYS A 329 8.23 -6.25 -27.62
N PRO A 330 8.33 -7.30 -26.79
CA PRO A 330 7.40 -8.43 -26.85
C PRO A 330 5.95 -8.02 -26.58
N LEU A 331 5.75 -7.07 -25.65
CA LEU A 331 4.42 -6.57 -25.32
C LEU A 331 3.82 -5.72 -26.45
N LEU A 332 4.63 -4.83 -27.06
CA LEU A 332 4.22 -4.10 -28.27
C LEU A 332 3.83 -5.05 -29.39
N LYS A 333 4.63 -6.10 -29.61
CA LYS A 333 4.33 -7.13 -30.60
C LYS A 333 3.00 -7.83 -30.31
N HIS A 334 2.75 -8.21 -29.06
CA HIS A 334 1.49 -8.82 -28.65
C HIS A 334 0.27 -7.93 -28.94
N PHE A 335 0.33 -6.64 -28.57
CA PHE A 335 -0.78 -5.73 -28.85
C PHE A 335 -0.94 -5.41 -30.34
N HIS A 336 0.14 -5.37 -31.13
CA HIS A 336 0.04 -5.25 -32.58
C HIS A 336 -0.63 -6.49 -33.19
N GLU A 337 -0.24 -7.70 -32.79
CA GLU A 337 -0.88 -8.95 -33.25
C GLU A 337 -2.37 -8.96 -32.89
N LEU A 338 -2.74 -8.48 -31.69
CA LEU A 338 -4.14 -8.35 -31.26
C LEU A 338 -4.94 -7.40 -32.17
N LEU A 339 -4.34 -6.27 -32.57
CA LEU A 339 -4.96 -5.30 -33.48
C LEU A 339 -5.05 -5.81 -34.93
N GLU A 340 -4.06 -6.56 -35.40
CA GLU A 340 -4.09 -7.22 -36.72
C GLU A 340 -5.19 -8.28 -36.78
N TRP A 341 -5.30 -9.13 -35.76
CA TRP A 341 -6.39 -10.10 -35.65
C TRP A 341 -7.77 -9.44 -35.73
N HIS A 342 -7.97 -8.30 -35.09
CA HIS A 342 -9.24 -7.58 -35.19
C HIS A 342 -9.56 -7.13 -36.62
N LYS A 343 -8.55 -6.69 -37.38
CA LYS A 343 -8.73 -6.30 -38.80
C LYS A 343 -9.11 -7.50 -39.66
N ASP A 344 -8.47 -8.64 -39.44
CA ASP A 344 -8.67 -9.85 -40.26
C ASP A 344 -10.02 -10.55 -40.00
N PHE A 345 -10.58 -10.41 -38.80
CA PHE A 345 -11.81 -11.09 -38.38
C PHE A 345 -13.04 -10.18 -38.25
N SER A 346 -12.99 -8.96 -38.81
CA SER A 346 -14.10 -8.00 -38.74
C SER A 346 -15.42 -8.62 -39.24
N GLY A 347 -16.44 -8.68 -38.38
CA GLY A 347 -17.78 -9.22 -38.71
C GLY A 347 -18.07 -10.67 -38.28
N THR A 348 -17.18 -11.34 -37.55
CA THR A 348 -17.38 -12.72 -37.03
C THR A 348 -17.65 -12.78 -35.52
N GLU A 349 -18.09 -13.90 -34.94
CA GLU A 349 -18.21 -14.06 -33.47
C GLU A 349 -16.85 -13.94 -32.76
N THR A 350 -15.77 -14.40 -33.39
CA THR A 350 -14.38 -14.21 -32.92
C THR A 350 -14.04 -12.72 -32.75
N ASN A 351 -14.65 -11.85 -33.55
CA ASN A 351 -14.51 -10.40 -33.44
C ASN A 351 -15.00 -9.86 -32.08
N SER A 352 -16.06 -10.43 -31.51
CA SER A 352 -16.63 -9.96 -30.24
C SER A 352 -15.65 -10.17 -29.07
N ALA A 353 -15.00 -11.34 -29.00
CA ALA A 353 -14.00 -11.63 -27.97
C ALA A 353 -12.74 -10.75 -28.14
N THR A 354 -12.27 -10.57 -29.38
CA THR A 354 -11.12 -9.71 -29.69
C THR A 354 -11.42 -8.23 -29.39
N VAL A 355 -12.63 -7.75 -29.72
CA VAL A 355 -13.07 -6.38 -29.37
C VAL A 355 -13.10 -6.19 -27.86
N GLY A 356 -13.55 -7.19 -27.11
CA GLY A 356 -13.50 -7.18 -25.64
C GLY A 356 -12.08 -7.02 -25.10
N GLN A 357 -11.11 -7.78 -25.65
CA GLN A 357 -9.69 -7.70 -25.27
C GLN A 357 -9.03 -6.38 -25.66
N ILE A 358 -9.35 -5.82 -26.83
CA ILE A 358 -8.83 -4.50 -27.24
C ILE A 358 -9.41 -3.42 -26.33
N SER A 359 -10.71 -3.47 -26.05
CA SER A 359 -11.38 -2.50 -25.19
C SER A 359 -10.84 -2.54 -23.77
N SER A 360 -10.48 -3.71 -23.24
CA SER A 360 -9.86 -3.84 -21.92
C SER A 360 -8.41 -3.36 -21.86
N ASN A 361 -7.76 -3.13 -23.00
CA ASN A 361 -6.36 -2.72 -23.11
C ASN A 361 -6.17 -1.38 -23.83
N LEU A 362 -7.23 -0.61 -24.00
CA LEU A 362 -7.18 0.61 -24.79
C LEU A 362 -6.16 1.62 -24.22
N ALA A 363 -6.12 1.79 -22.91
CA ALA A 363 -5.18 2.70 -22.26
C ALA A 363 -3.75 2.13 -22.28
N ASN A 364 -3.58 0.81 -22.21
CA ASN A 364 -2.28 0.15 -22.46
C ASN A 364 -1.74 0.47 -23.86
N ILE A 365 -2.56 0.28 -24.90
CA ILE A 365 -2.19 0.53 -26.30
C ILE A 365 -1.84 2.01 -26.50
N GLN A 366 -2.69 2.93 -26.02
CA GLN A 366 -2.44 4.37 -26.12
C GLN A 366 -1.13 4.78 -25.42
N SER A 367 -0.89 4.27 -24.22
CA SER A 367 0.32 4.55 -23.43
C SER A 367 1.59 4.07 -24.14
N LEU A 368 1.55 2.86 -24.70
CA LEU A 368 2.68 2.28 -25.43
C LEU A 368 2.98 3.01 -26.74
N LEU A 369 1.96 3.43 -27.50
CA LEU A 369 2.12 4.21 -28.73
C LEU A 369 2.73 5.59 -28.46
N ARG A 370 2.27 6.31 -27.43
CA ARG A 370 2.85 7.60 -27.03
C ARG A 370 4.33 7.47 -26.70
N ASN A 371 4.73 6.43 -25.99
CA ASN A 371 6.14 6.16 -25.66
C ASN A 371 6.98 5.76 -26.89
N GLY A 372 6.40 5.02 -27.85
CA GLY A 372 7.06 4.66 -29.10
C GLY A 372 7.38 5.87 -29.97
N LEU A 373 6.47 6.85 -30.02
CA LEU A 373 6.62 8.10 -30.77
C LEU A 373 7.64 9.08 -30.17
N GLN A 374 7.95 8.97 -28.87
CA GLN A 374 8.96 9.83 -28.21
C GLN A 374 10.40 9.31 -28.39
N LYS A 375 10.59 8.07 -28.85
CA LYS A 375 11.91 7.42 -29.00
C LYS A 375 12.32 7.17 -30.46
N GLY A 376 11.45 7.47 -31.42
CA GLY A 376 11.74 7.47 -32.86
C GLY A 376 11.89 8.90 -33.36
#